data_AF-A0A146KVG3-F1
#
_entry.id   AF-A0A146KVG3-F1
#
_cell.length_a   1.000
_cell.length_b   1.000
_cell.length_c   1.000
_cell.angle_alpha   90.00
_cell.angle_beta   90.00
_cell.angle_gamma   90.00
#
_symmetry.space_group_name_H-M   'P 1'
#
loop_
_entity.id
_entity.type
_entity.pdbx_description
1 polymer ?
#
loop_
_entity_poly.entity_id
_entity_poly.type
_entity_poly.pdbx_seq_one_letter_code
_entity_poly.pdbx_strand_id
1 'polypeptide(L)'
;KIPMLALDAFCLRQFTASESLPQHHTYFGYTPEDFLRKCNEYVEEHGTSILRPGYAPFCKHIFVPNFTAAHPQAVVLDAETEKCVKTKYEARTEKELPVLVRYIPAELLKLQPARYLDIILYSREQVMLENREMGNEVDESNQAPWWIVSIKAQDEEVETPMIPITMLRNA
;
A
#
# COMPACT_ATOMS: atom_id res chain seq x y z
N LYS A 1 -20.73 16.40 -5.28
CA LYS A 1 -20.06 16.20 -3.97
C LYS A 1 -18.61 15.90 -4.27
N ILE A 2 -17.65 16.58 -3.65
CA ILE A 2 -16.22 16.30 -3.85
C ILE A 2 -15.94 14.94 -3.19
N PRO A 3 -15.29 13.98 -3.88
CA PRO A 3 -14.93 12.71 -3.27
C PRO A 3 -13.93 12.93 -2.14
N MET A 4 -13.99 12.09 -1.11
CA MET A 4 -13.09 12.20 0.04
C MET A 4 -11.67 11.73 -0.31
N LEU A 5 -11.59 10.72 -1.17
CA LEU A 5 -10.35 10.09 -1.58
C LEU A 5 -10.07 10.30 -3.06
N ALA A 6 -8.81 10.56 -3.40
CA ALA A 6 -8.24 10.40 -4.73
C ALA A 6 -7.17 9.31 -4.71
N LEU A 7 -6.65 8.95 -5.89
CA LEU A 7 -5.58 7.96 -6.04
C LEU A 7 -4.34 8.66 -6.58
N ASP A 8 -3.22 8.54 -5.86
CA ASP A 8 -1.94 9.06 -6.35
C ASP A 8 -1.34 8.15 -7.43
N ALA A 9 -0.63 8.75 -8.38
CA ALA A 9 0.01 8.04 -9.48
C ALA A 9 0.99 6.96 -8.98
N PHE A 10 1.64 7.19 -7.84
CA PHE A 10 2.54 6.22 -7.20
C PHE A 10 1.81 4.93 -6.80
N CYS A 11 0.52 5.00 -6.47
CA CYS A 11 -0.29 3.85 -6.10
C CYS A 11 -0.74 3.04 -7.34
N LEU A 12 -0.76 3.63 -8.54
CA LEU A 12 -1.23 2.96 -9.78
C LEU A 12 -0.45 1.69 -10.11
N ARG A 13 0.82 1.63 -9.73
CA ARG A 13 1.63 0.41 -9.89
C ARG A 13 0.95 -0.80 -9.26
N GLN A 14 0.21 -0.65 -8.15
CA GLN A 14 -0.48 -1.73 -7.41
C GLN A 14 -1.68 -2.34 -8.17
N PHE A 15 -2.02 -1.76 -9.32
CA PHE A 15 -3.09 -2.20 -10.20
C PHE A 15 -2.56 -2.70 -11.54
N THR A 16 -1.24 -2.78 -11.73
CA THR A 16 -0.65 -3.29 -12.96
C THR A 16 -0.06 -4.68 -12.71
N ALA A 17 -0.56 -5.69 -13.43
CA ALA A 17 0.09 -6.99 -13.46
C ALA A 17 1.40 -6.83 -14.25
N SER A 18 2.55 -6.99 -13.59
CA SER A 18 3.84 -7.02 -14.29
C SER A 18 4.76 -8.05 -13.66
N GLU A 19 5.41 -8.83 -14.53
CA GLU A 19 6.45 -9.80 -14.18
C GLU A 19 7.73 -9.13 -13.65
N SER A 20 7.90 -7.82 -13.88
CA SER A 20 9.08 -7.05 -13.46
C SER A 20 8.93 -6.29 -12.13
N LEU A 21 7.78 -6.43 -11.44
CA LEU A 21 7.58 -5.75 -10.17
C LEU A 21 8.32 -6.46 -9.03
N PRO A 22 8.86 -5.73 -8.04
CA PRO A 22 9.52 -6.33 -6.88
C PRO A 22 8.60 -7.35 -6.19
N GLN A 23 9.16 -8.37 -5.54
CA GLN A 23 8.39 -9.45 -4.90
C GLN A 23 7.40 -8.97 -3.81
N HIS A 24 7.54 -7.73 -3.35
CA HIS A 24 6.64 -7.09 -2.39
C HIS A 24 5.38 -6.47 -3.04
N HIS A 25 5.14 -6.73 -4.31
CA HIS A 25 4.03 -6.16 -5.05
C HIS A 25 2.76 -7.00 -4.93
N THR A 26 1.70 -6.43 -4.39
CA THR A 26 0.36 -7.03 -4.41
C THR A 26 -0.43 -6.47 -5.58
N TYR A 27 -0.75 -7.30 -6.56
CA TYR A 27 -1.74 -6.98 -7.59
C TYR A 27 -3.13 -7.25 -7.04
N PHE A 28 -3.99 -6.23 -7.01
CA PHE A 28 -5.32 -6.34 -6.39
C PHE A 28 -6.40 -6.91 -7.30
N GLY A 29 -6.16 -7.06 -8.61
CA GLY A 29 -7.18 -7.57 -9.54
C GLY A 29 -8.37 -6.61 -9.75
N TYR A 30 -8.17 -5.33 -9.48
CA TYR A 30 -9.16 -4.26 -9.61
C TYR A 30 -8.68 -3.20 -10.61
N THR A 31 -9.61 -2.47 -11.22
CA THR A 31 -9.26 -1.21 -11.88
C THR A 31 -8.99 -0.15 -10.81
N PRO A 32 -8.06 0.79 -11.05
CA PRO A 32 -7.84 1.92 -10.15
C PRO A 32 -9.15 2.67 -9.82
N GLU A 33 -10.02 2.84 -10.81
CA GLU A 33 -11.29 3.55 -10.70
C GLU A 33 -12.29 2.81 -9.81
N ASP A 34 -12.47 1.50 -9.99
CA ASP A 34 -13.38 0.70 -9.18
C ASP A 34 -12.90 0.57 -7.74
N PHE A 35 -11.59 0.43 -7.54
CA PHE A 35 -11.00 0.40 -6.21
C PHE A 35 -11.23 1.72 -5.47
N LEU A 36 -10.94 2.85 -6.13
CA LEU A 36 -11.15 4.18 -5.57
C LEU A 36 -12.64 4.44 -5.25
N ARG A 37 -13.54 3.99 -6.13
CA ARG A 37 -14.99 4.07 -5.89
C ARG A 37 -15.39 3.29 -4.64
N LYS A 38 -14.92 2.04 -4.49
CA LYS A 38 -15.20 1.22 -3.30
C LYS A 38 -14.68 1.84 -2.00
N CYS A 39 -13.49 2.43 -2.02
CA CYS A 39 -12.95 3.12 -0.86
C CYS A 39 -13.78 4.37 -0.51
N ASN A 40 -14.20 5.16 -1.51
CA ASN A 40 -15.07 6.32 -1.28
C ASN A 40 -16.45 5.90 -0.74
N GLU A 41 -17.08 4.85 -1.30
CA GLU A 41 -18.34 4.27 -0.79
C GLU A 41 -18.23 3.93 0.70
N TYR A 42 -17.13 3.28 1.10
CA TYR A 42 -16.88 2.91 2.49
C TYR A 42 -16.74 4.12 3.42
N VAL A 43 -16.01 5.17 2.99
CA VAL A 43 -15.87 6.40 3.79
C VAL A 43 -17.18 7.18 3.87
N GLU A 44 -18.01 7.16 2.82
CA GLU A 44 -19.34 7.79 2.86
C GLU A 44 -20.28 7.10 3.84
N GLU A 45 -20.22 5.78 3.94
CA GLU A 45 -21.02 4.98 4.87
C GLU A 45 -20.61 5.18 6.35
N HIS A 46 -19.31 5.25 6.62
CA HIS A 46 -18.78 5.26 8.00
C HIS A 46 -18.38 6.67 8.49
N GLY A 47 -18.35 7.66 7.60
CA GLY A 47 -17.88 9.01 7.87
C GLY A 47 -16.37 9.10 8.11
N THR A 48 -15.87 10.28 8.44
CA THR A 48 -14.42 10.54 8.64
C THR A 48 -13.86 10.02 9.98
N SER A 49 -14.69 9.39 10.82
CA SER A 49 -14.28 8.85 12.12
C SER A 49 -13.35 7.63 12.01
N ILE A 50 -13.33 6.97 10.85
CA ILE A 50 -12.48 5.82 10.55
C ILE A 50 -11.04 6.20 10.18
N LEU A 51 -10.76 7.49 9.94
CA LEU A 51 -9.40 7.95 9.67
C LEU A 51 -8.55 7.80 10.93
N ARG A 52 -7.53 6.93 10.86
CA ARG A 52 -6.53 6.75 11.91
C ARG A 52 -5.30 7.62 11.64
N PRO A 53 -4.64 8.15 12.68
CA PRO A 53 -3.37 8.84 12.52
C PRO A 53 -2.31 7.88 11.99
N GLY A 54 -1.53 8.30 11.00
CA GLY A 54 -0.29 7.63 10.61
C GLY A 54 0.92 8.28 11.27
N TYR A 55 2.10 8.00 10.72
CA TYR A 55 3.39 8.42 11.28
C TYR A 55 3.64 9.95 11.29
N ALA A 56 2.86 10.73 10.56
CA ALA A 56 2.98 12.18 10.44
C ALA A 56 1.60 12.87 10.33
N PRO A 57 1.46 14.18 10.58
CA PRO A 57 0.18 14.88 10.48
C PRO A 57 -0.50 14.76 9.12
N PHE A 58 0.29 14.69 8.05
CA PHE A 58 -0.16 14.52 6.66
C PHE A 58 -0.46 13.07 6.29
N CYS A 59 -0.21 12.09 7.17
CA CYS A 59 -0.40 10.67 6.90
C CYS A 59 -1.58 10.12 7.72
N LYS A 60 -2.50 9.42 7.06
CA LYS A 60 -3.66 8.76 7.65
C LYS A 60 -3.81 7.35 7.11
N HIS A 61 -4.59 6.55 7.83
CA HIS A 61 -4.97 5.21 7.42
C HIS A 61 -6.49 5.07 7.48
N ILE A 62 -7.05 4.32 6.54
CA ILE A 62 -8.36 3.69 6.71
C ILE A 62 -8.21 2.19 6.54
N PHE A 63 -8.86 1.42 7.41
CA PHE A 63 -8.86 -0.04 7.35
C PHE A 63 -10.22 -0.47 6.83
N VAL A 64 -10.25 -1.07 5.64
CA VAL A 64 -11.49 -1.52 5.00
C VAL A 64 -11.49 -3.04 4.91
N PRO A 65 -12.66 -3.71 5.03
CA PRO A 65 -12.74 -5.14 4.74
C PRO A 65 -12.17 -5.42 3.35
N ASN A 66 -11.40 -6.50 3.21
CA ASN A 66 -10.79 -6.83 1.93
C ASN A 66 -11.86 -7.27 0.93
N PHE A 67 -12.26 -6.34 0.06
CA PHE A 67 -13.18 -6.59 -1.04
C PHE A 67 -12.45 -7.16 -2.28
N THR A 68 -11.15 -7.43 -2.19
CA THR A 68 -10.32 -8.02 -3.24
C THR A 68 -9.97 -9.47 -2.93
N ALA A 69 -9.22 -10.13 -3.83
CA ALA A 69 -8.62 -11.44 -3.57
C ALA A 69 -7.16 -11.36 -3.10
N ALA A 70 -6.70 -10.17 -2.66
CA ALA A 70 -5.32 -9.98 -2.22
C ALA A 70 -4.99 -10.81 -0.97
N HIS A 71 -3.86 -11.50 -1.02
CA HIS A 71 -3.31 -12.25 0.11
C HIS A 71 -2.51 -11.33 1.06
N PRO A 72 -2.35 -11.71 2.34
CA PRO A 72 -1.50 -10.96 3.28
C PRO A 72 -0.08 -10.78 2.76
N GLN A 73 0.49 -9.59 2.95
CA GLN A 73 1.87 -9.28 2.54
C GLN A 73 2.93 -9.87 3.47
N ALA A 74 2.53 -10.32 4.65
CA ALA A 74 3.39 -10.97 5.63
C ALA A 74 2.68 -12.17 6.23
N VAL A 75 3.46 -13.17 6.64
CA VAL A 75 2.98 -14.31 7.41
C VAL A 75 3.79 -14.46 8.68
N VAL A 76 3.17 -15.05 9.69
CA VAL A 76 3.84 -15.41 10.94
C VAL A 76 4.92 -16.46 10.63
N LEU A 77 6.10 -16.27 11.23
CA LEU A 77 7.15 -17.28 11.20
C LEU A 77 6.91 -18.29 12.33
N ASP A 78 6.72 -19.54 11.95
CA ASP A 78 6.62 -20.71 12.83
C ASP A 78 7.54 -21.83 12.32
N ALA A 79 7.49 -22.99 12.97
CA ALA A 79 8.36 -24.12 12.63
C ALA A 79 8.16 -24.68 11.20
N GLU A 80 7.03 -24.38 10.55
CA GLU A 80 6.76 -24.76 9.17
C GLU A 80 7.21 -23.66 8.21
N THR A 81 6.80 -22.42 8.43
CA THR A 81 7.07 -21.30 7.52
C THR A 81 8.53 -20.83 7.57
N GLU A 82 9.22 -20.97 8.71
CA GLU A 82 10.63 -20.60 8.86
C GLU A 82 11.54 -21.38 7.91
N LYS A 83 11.22 -22.66 7.63
CA LYS A 83 11.96 -23.51 6.70
C LYS A 83 11.84 -23.08 5.24
N CYS A 84 10.81 -22.28 4.93
CA CYS A 84 10.52 -21.79 3.59
C CYS A 84 11.16 -20.42 3.31
N VAL A 85 11.77 -19.78 4.31
CA VAL A 85 12.38 -18.45 4.15
C VAL A 85 13.53 -18.51 3.15
N LYS A 86 13.48 -17.60 2.19
CA LYS A 86 14.53 -17.31 1.21
C LYS A 86 15.09 -15.92 1.48
N THR A 87 16.30 -15.68 0.99
CA THR A 87 16.98 -14.40 1.10
C THR A 87 17.60 -14.02 -0.24
N LYS A 88 17.57 -12.74 -0.58
CA LYS A 88 18.28 -12.20 -1.75
C LYS A 88 18.70 -10.75 -1.50
N TYR A 89 19.56 -10.22 -2.36
CA TYR A 89 19.77 -8.78 -2.47
C TYR A 89 18.82 -8.21 -3.53
N GLU A 90 18.03 -7.20 -3.17
CA GLU A 90 17.02 -6.60 -4.06
C GLU A 90 17.02 -5.07 -3.97
N ALA A 91 16.90 -4.42 -5.12
CA ALA A 91 16.68 -2.98 -5.24
C ALA A 91 15.23 -2.72 -5.66
N ARG A 92 14.61 -1.63 -5.17
CA ARG A 92 13.23 -1.27 -5.58
C ARG A 92 13.20 -0.64 -6.97
N THR A 93 14.28 0.04 -7.32
CA THR A 93 14.48 0.71 -8.61
C THR A 93 15.93 0.51 -9.04
N GLU A 94 16.23 0.68 -10.33
CA GLU A 94 17.59 0.59 -10.87
C GLU A 94 18.55 1.64 -10.27
N LYS A 95 18.00 2.71 -9.68
CA LYS A 95 18.76 3.81 -9.07
C LYS A 95 19.14 3.54 -7.61
N GLU A 96 18.58 2.50 -6.99
CA GLU A 96 18.83 2.16 -5.58
C GLU A 96 19.85 1.03 -5.42
N LEU A 97 20.67 1.11 -4.37
CA LEU A 97 21.52 -0.01 -3.99
C LEU A 97 20.68 -1.20 -3.50
N PRO A 98 20.98 -2.43 -3.95
CA PRO A 98 20.26 -3.60 -3.49
C PRO A 98 20.58 -3.87 -2.02
N VAL A 99 19.56 -4.29 -1.27
CA VAL A 99 19.65 -4.59 0.16
C VAL A 99 19.23 -6.02 0.43
N LEU A 100 19.73 -6.60 1.52
CA LEU A 100 19.32 -7.93 1.93
C LEU A 100 17.84 -7.92 2.33
N VAL A 101 17.05 -8.75 1.65
CA VAL A 101 15.64 -9.00 1.95
C VAL A 101 15.44 -10.48 2.28
N ARG A 102 14.44 -10.76 3.12
CA ARG A 102 13.93 -12.12 3.36
C ARG A 102 12.48 -12.19 2.93
N TYR A 103 12.07 -13.33 2.39
CA TYR A 103 10.71 -13.56 1.90
C TYR A 103 10.40 -15.06 1.90
N ILE A 104 9.12 -15.40 1.87
CA ILE A 104 8.68 -16.76 1.57
C ILE A 104 8.02 -16.71 0.18
N PRO A 105 8.48 -17.50 -0.80
CA PRO A 105 7.82 -17.61 -2.09
C PRO A 105 6.36 -18.04 -1.91
N ALA A 106 5.43 -17.32 -2.54
CA ALA A 106 4.00 -17.51 -2.33
C ALA A 106 3.54 -18.93 -2.71
N GLU A 107 4.19 -19.56 -3.69
CA GLU A 107 3.94 -20.94 -4.12
C GLU A 107 4.23 -21.99 -3.04
N LEU A 108 5.00 -21.64 -1.99
CA LEU A 108 5.27 -22.52 -0.85
C LEU A 108 4.21 -22.39 0.25
N LEU A 109 3.24 -21.48 0.11
CA LEU A 109 2.23 -21.19 1.11
C LEU A 109 0.82 -21.42 0.55
N LYS A 110 -0.09 -21.85 1.42
CA LYS A 110 -1.53 -21.84 1.15
C LYS A 110 -2.15 -20.64 1.86
N LEU A 111 -2.16 -19.50 1.18
CA LEU A 111 -2.69 -18.27 1.74
C LEU A 111 -4.21 -18.17 1.50
N GLN A 112 -4.91 -17.64 2.50
CA GLN A 112 -6.27 -17.14 2.33
C GLN A 112 -6.21 -15.65 1.99
N PRO A 113 -7.22 -15.08 1.32
CA PRO A 113 -7.31 -13.63 1.18
C PRO A 113 -7.23 -12.96 2.56
N ALA A 114 -6.51 -11.83 2.61
CA ALA A 114 -6.36 -11.08 3.84
C ALA A 114 -7.72 -10.58 4.33
N ARG A 115 -7.89 -10.36 5.63
CA ARG A 115 -9.15 -9.84 6.17
C ARG A 115 -9.40 -8.36 5.83
N TYR A 116 -8.34 -7.55 5.77
CA TYR A 116 -8.42 -6.10 5.62
C TYR A 116 -7.46 -5.57 4.57
N LEU A 117 -7.77 -4.35 4.11
CA LEU A 117 -6.86 -3.50 3.37
C LEU A 117 -6.57 -2.27 4.24
N ASP A 118 -5.29 -2.08 4.58
CA ASP A 118 -4.77 -0.82 5.11
C ASP A 118 -4.51 0.13 3.93
N ILE A 119 -5.34 1.15 3.82
CA ILE A 119 -5.26 2.18 2.80
C ILE A 119 -4.50 3.37 3.39
N ILE A 120 -3.27 3.57 2.93
CA ILE A 120 -2.38 4.63 3.38
C ILE A 120 -2.68 5.89 2.58
N LEU A 121 -2.99 6.97 3.30
CA LEU A 121 -3.46 8.23 2.76
C LEU A 121 -2.46 9.34 3.08
N TYR A 122 -2.08 10.13 2.07
CA TYR A 122 -1.42 11.41 2.29
C TYR A 122 -2.38 12.56 2.04
N SER A 123 -2.19 13.67 2.76
CA SER A 123 -2.89 14.91 2.47
C SER A 123 -2.60 15.36 1.04
N ARG A 124 -3.57 16.03 0.41
CA ARG A 124 -3.38 16.66 -0.90
C ARG A 124 -2.10 17.49 -0.94
N GLU A 125 -1.87 18.33 0.07
CA GLU A 125 -0.70 19.23 0.12
C GLU A 125 0.63 18.47 0.04
N GLN A 126 0.75 17.36 0.79
CA GLN A 126 1.93 16.50 0.79
C GLN A 126 2.14 15.82 -0.56
N VAL A 127 1.09 15.24 -1.16
CA VAL A 127 1.19 14.59 -2.48
C VAL A 127 1.61 15.60 -3.55
N MET A 128 1.05 16.81 -3.51
CA MET A 128 1.39 17.86 -4.48
C MET A 128 2.83 18.36 -4.30
N LEU A 129 3.35 18.35 -3.07
CA LEU A 129 4.74 18.68 -2.77
C LEU A 129 5.69 17.62 -3.32
N GLU A 130 5.47 16.34 -2.97
CA GLU A 130 6.34 15.23 -3.39
C GLU A 130 6.37 15.06 -4.92
N ASN A 131 5.21 15.15 -5.59
CA ASN A 131 5.16 15.07 -7.04
C ASN A 131 5.90 16.25 -7.72
N ARG A 132 5.81 17.47 -7.17
CA ARG A 132 6.59 18.62 -7.68
C ARG A 132 8.10 18.41 -7.52
N GLU A 133 8.54 17.90 -6.37
CA GLU A 133 9.96 17.63 -6.11
C GLU A 133 10.52 16.53 -7.02
N MET A 134 9.70 15.52 -7.35
CA MET A 134 10.06 14.45 -8.28
C MET A 134 9.93 14.84 -9.76
N GLY A 135 9.39 16.02 -10.07
CA GLY A 135 9.13 16.47 -11.45
C GLY A 135 7.98 15.72 -12.13
N ASN A 136 7.06 15.14 -11.36
CA ASN A 136 5.85 14.50 -11.85
C ASN A 136 4.75 15.55 -12.14
N GLU A 137 3.83 15.21 -13.04
CA GLU A 137 2.62 16.02 -13.23
C GLU A 137 1.73 16.00 -11.99
N VAL A 138 1.08 17.13 -11.73
CA VAL A 138 0.23 17.34 -10.57
C VAL A 138 -1.17 17.75 -11.05
N ASP A 139 -2.18 16.95 -10.70
CA ASP A 139 -3.58 17.31 -10.96
C ASP A 139 -4.10 18.29 -9.89
N GLU A 140 -3.86 19.57 -10.10
CA GLU A 140 -4.33 20.62 -9.20
C GLU A 140 -5.86 20.74 -9.16
N SER A 141 -6.56 20.23 -10.18
CA SER A 141 -8.02 20.31 -10.28
C SER A 141 -8.74 19.38 -9.31
N ASN A 142 -8.06 18.30 -8.88
CA ASN A 142 -8.60 17.35 -7.92
C ASN A 142 -8.56 17.94 -6.50
N GLN A 143 -9.75 18.06 -5.91
CA GLN A 143 -9.99 18.68 -4.60
C GLN A 143 -10.14 17.66 -3.47
N ALA A 144 -9.89 16.37 -3.71
CA ALA A 144 -9.91 15.35 -2.65
C ALA A 144 -8.86 15.69 -1.58
N PRO A 145 -9.24 15.76 -0.30
CA PRO A 145 -8.31 16.09 0.80
C PRO A 145 -7.26 15.01 1.05
N TRP A 146 -7.60 13.75 0.77
CA TRP A 146 -6.75 12.59 1.05
C TRP A 146 -6.54 11.78 -0.22
N TRP A 147 -5.31 11.33 -0.42
CA TRP A 147 -4.87 10.62 -1.62
C TRP A 147 -4.27 9.28 -1.21
N ILE A 148 -4.77 8.21 -1.80
CA ILE A 148 -4.26 6.86 -1.58
C ILE A 148 -2.87 6.78 -2.21
N VAL A 149 -1.84 6.59 -1.37
CA VAL A 149 -0.44 6.47 -1.80
C VAL A 149 0.06 5.03 -1.75
N SER A 150 -0.57 4.17 -0.92
CA SER A 150 -0.25 2.75 -0.88
C SER A 150 -1.38 1.94 -0.26
N ILE A 151 -1.45 0.65 -0.64
CA ILE A 151 -2.43 -0.31 -0.16
C ILE A 151 -1.68 -1.53 0.38
N LYS A 152 -2.01 -1.96 1.61
CA LYS A 152 -1.50 -3.20 2.20
C LYS A 152 -2.64 -4.16 2.50
N ALA A 153 -2.52 -5.40 2.02
CA ALA A 153 -3.40 -6.49 2.43
C ALA A 153 -2.84 -7.15 3.70
N GLN A 154 -3.64 -7.19 4.76
CA GLN A 154 -3.24 -7.67 6.08
C GLN A 154 -4.42 -8.20 6.90
N ASP A 155 -4.14 -8.93 7.97
CA ASP A 155 -5.18 -9.55 8.80
C ASP A 155 -5.55 -8.71 10.04
N GLU A 156 -4.83 -7.62 10.27
CA GLU A 156 -5.03 -6.69 11.37
C GLU A 156 -5.68 -5.36 10.94
N GLU A 157 -6.52 -4.78 11.80
CA GLU A 157 -7.10 -3.43 11.63
C GLU A 157 -6.22 -2.32 12.26
N VAL A 158 -4.90 -2.49 12.22
CA VAL A 158 -3.92 -1.54 12.77
C VAL A 158 -2.74 -1.39 11.83
N GLU A 159 -2.05 -0.24 11.88
CA GLU A 159 -0.86 -0.01 11.06
C GLU A 159 0.21 -1.05 11.40
N THR A 160 0.65 -1.79 10.38
CA THR A 160 1.78 -2.71 10.50
C THR A 160 3.09 -1.95 10.28
N PRO A 161 4.12 -2.21 11.11
CA PRO A 161 5.38 -1.47 11.03
C PRO A 161 6.02 -1.64 9.66
N MET A 162 6.65 -0.57 9.18
CA MET A 162 7.48 -0.66 7.99
C MET A 162 8.60 -1.68 8.18
N ILE A 163 8.98 -2.36 7.09
CA ILE A 163 10.13 -3.26 7.10
C ILE A 163 11.36 -2.42 7.53
N PRO A 164 12.21 -2.90 8.47
CA PRO A 164 13.32 -2.11 9.01
C PRO A 164 14.23 -1.48 7.95
N ILE A 165 14.44 -2.16 6.83
CA ILE A 165 15.26 -1.64 5.73
C ILE A 165 14.63 -0.42 5.04
N THR A 166 13.31 -0.33 5.00
CA THR A 166 12.58 0.85 4.53
C THR A 166 12.84 2.03 5.47
N MET A 167 12.87 1.81 6.79
CA MET A 167 13.20 2.86 7.76
C MET A 167 14.64 3.34 7.58
N LEU A 168 15.60 2.42 7.39
CA LEU A 168 17.02 2.76 7.18
C LEU A 168 17.27 3.52 5.88
N ARG A 169 16.49 3.26 4.82
CA ARG A 169 16.59 3.99 3.55
C ARG A 169 16.01 5.39 3.59
N ASN A 170 15.14 5.67 4.56
CA ASN A 170 14.50 6.98 4.75
C ASN A 170 15.29 7.89 5.72
N ALA A 171 16.37 7.40 6.31
CA ALA A 171 17.26 8.14 7.23
C ALA A 171 18.38 8.86 6.45
#